data_AF-A0A661L0I9-F1
#
_entry.id   AF-A0A661L0I9-F1
#
_cell.length_a   1.000
_cell.length_b   1.000
_cell.length_c   1.000
_cell.angle_alpha   90.00
_cell.angle_beta   90.00
_cell.angle_gamma   90.00
#
_symmetry.space_group_name_H-M   'P 1'
#
loop_
_entity.id
_entity.type
_entity.pdbx_description
1 polymer ?
#
loop_
_entity_poly.entity_id
_entity_poly.type
_entity_poly.pdbx_seq_one_letter_code
_entity_poly.pdbx_strand_id
1 'polypeptide(L)'
;MSSIDCISNRNIRIISTYVESLLGDASDLFDGMSFPADRYSSAKEYLTDEDEWTTYEIFQKIFRRAKDLVGDPDFYFNCGISSATLESWGRFGYFVQLFSNPDDGIKRLPFFNKNFNDTKDIDIIKPPTLDNKLKKIHTIIRVKFHDDHDANRDYIGDPYLKGIISFIPAIWGLPPAIIKQPLNEYDPEILFNEEEEFLPFKLNARIEDDKLTIFCPIEKKRKIVGRKVFLVPDIIGGRKVFLGRFSESLNGEGDRDRKKSAGILITESLKVDDRNILTAGEIYKAPYFILDVTYDRLGFWKKMLQAFHKKRKRPETAHGMIETINQLREAMIAKNKAYMGLEKANLELRKAKQEIDNYAKNLEKMVEQRTFELDKAKEDLLILNRDLKEKVDVQVDELSKYSELR
;
A
#
# COMPACT_ATOMS: atom_id res chain seq x y z
N MET A 1 -9.83 -2.92 -8.46
CA MET A 1 -9.02 -3.85 -7.66
C MET A 1 -7.59 -3.46 -7.87
N SER A 2 -7.00 -2.94 -6.81
CA SER A 2 -5.62 -2.52 -6.72
C SER A 2 -4.69 -3.73 -6.76
N SER A 3 -3.43 -3.49 -7.09
CA SER A 3 -2.36 -4.50 -6.91
C SER A 3 -2.18 -4.85 -5.42
N ILE A 4 -1.69 -6.06 -5.11
CA ILE A 4 -1.26 -6.39 -3.74
C ILE A 4 -0.11 -5.45 -3.33
N ASP A 5 0.84 -5.27 -4.24
CA ASP A 5 1.89 -4.25 -4.13
C ASP A 5 1.33 -2.91 -4.65
N CYS A 6 0.61 -2.20 -3.78
CA CYS A 6 -0.16 -0.98 -4.12
C CYS A 6 0.53 0.32 -3.70
N ILE A 7 1.65 0.28 -2.99
CA ILE A 7 2.40 1.46 -2.56
C ILE A 7 3.78 1.46 -3.20
N SER A 8 4.14 2.52 -3.91
CA SER A 8 5.51 2.65 -4.42
C SER A 8 6.49 2.90 -3.27
N ASN A 9 7.64 2.22 -3.33
CA ASN A 9 8.75 2.40 -2.40
C ASN A 9 9.34 3.82 -2.41
N ARG A 10 8.97 4.67 -3.39
CA ARG A 10 9.23 6.11 -3.32
C ARG A 10 8.68 6.76 -2.05
N ASN A 11 7.53 6.31 -1.56
CA ASN A 11 7.00 6.79 -0.28
C ASN A 11 7.89 6.37 0.90
N ILE A 12 8.41 5.14 0.86
CA ILE A 12 9.34 4.65 1.89
C ILE A 12 10.65 5.42 1.86
N ARG A 13 11.16 5.76 0.68
CA ARG A 13 12.33 6.62 0.52
C ARG A 13 12.09 7.99 1.17
N ILE A 14 10.94 8.62 0.96
CA ILE A 14 10.58 9.88 1.62
C ILE A 14 10.63 9.75 3.15
N ILE A 15 10.04 8.69 3.70
CA ILE A 15 10.06 8.41 5.14
C ILE A 15 11.49 8.22 5.65
N SER A 16 12.27 7.35 5.00
CA SER A 16 13.66 7.06 5.38
C SER A 16 14.53 8.31 5.36
N THR A 17 14.44 9.12 4.31
CA THR A 17 15.22 10.36 4.21
C THR A 17 14.81 11.37 5.27
N TYR A 18 13.52 11.44 5.63
CA TYR A 18 13.07 12.32 6.70
C TYR A 18 13.61 11.87 8.07
N VAL A 19 13.56 10.56 8.37
CA VAL A 19 14.14 10.00 9.60
C VAL A 19 15.66 10.23 9.63
N GLU A 20 16.37 9.95 8.55
CA GLU A 20 17.82 10.21 8.43
C GLU A 20 18.16 11.69 8.68
N SER A 21 17.32 12.63 8.20
CA SER A 21 17.55 14.06 8.42
C SER A 21 17.45 14.49 9.89
N LEU A 22 16.73 13.72 10.71
CA LEU A 22 16.49 14.03 12.12
C LEU A 22 17.43 13.25 13.05
N LEU A 23 17.66 11.97 12.75
CA LEU A 23 18.39 11.04 13.62
C LEU A 23 19.82 10.75 13.13
N GLY A 24 20.15 11.12 11.88
CA GLY A 24 21.43 10.82 11.24
C GLY A 24 21.53 9.43 10.62
N ASP A 25 20.63 8.51 10.98
CA ASP A 25 20.49 7.17 10.39
C ASP A 25 19.02 6.72 10.41
N ALA A 26 18.66 5.80 9.51
CA ALA A 26 17.35 5.14 9.46
C ALA A 26 17.46 3.62 9.30
N SER A 27 18.57 3.00 9.69
CA SER A 27 18.72 1.54 9.58
C SER A 27 17.64 0.79 10.37
N ASP A 28 17.38 1.22 11.61
CA ASP A 28 16.39 0.64 12.54
C ASP A 28 14.96 0.64 11.96
N LEU A 29 14.68 1.51 10.97
CA LEU A 29 13.39 1.57 10.30
C LEU A 29 13.05 0.23 9.63
N PHE A 30 14.05 -0.47 9.10
CA PHE A 30 13.88 -1.66 8.27
C PHE A 30 14.06 -2.98 9.03
N ASP A 31 14.29 -2.94 10.34
CA ASP A 31 14.56 -4.13 11.15
C ASP A 31 13.40 -5.12 11.17
N GLY A 32 13.72 -6.38 10.84
CA GLY A 32 12.73 -7.47 10.80
C GLY A 32 11.66 -7.29 9.72
N MET A 33 11.93 -6.47 8.69
CA MET A 33 11.09 -6.39 7.49
C MET A 33 11.48 -7.51 6.52
N SER A 34 10.48 -8.15 5.92
CA SER A 34 10.68 -9.14 4.87
C SER A 34 11.11 -8.47 3.56
N PHE A 35 12.02 -9.11 2.84
CA PHE A 35 12.43 -8.69 1.51
C PHE A 35 12.82 -9.90 0.66
N PRO A 36 12.81 -9.78 -0.67
CA PRO A 36 13.27 -10.83 -1.58
C PRO A 36 14.80 -11.00 -1.47
N ALA A 37 15.23 -11.88 -0.55
CA ALA A 37 16.65 -12.11 -0.25
C ALA A 37 17.46 -12.73 -1.39
N ASP A 38 16.78 -13.22 -2.44
CA ASP A 38 17.36 -13.68 -3.69
C ASP A 38 17.77 -12.52 -4.62
N ARG A 39 17.17 -11.33 -4.44
CA ARG A 39 17.39 -10.14 -5.30
C ARG A 39 18.12 -9.02 -4.58
N TYR A 40 17.92 -8.89 -3.27
CA TYR A 40 18.41 -7.77 -2.47
C TYR A 40 19.24 -8.28 -1.30
N SER A 41 20.24 -7.51 -0.91
CA SER A 41 21.12 -7.83 0.23
C SER A 41 20.50 -7.48 1.59
N SER A 42 19.52 -6.58 1.60
CA SER A 42 18.85 -6.12 2.82
C SER A 42 17.45 -5.57 2.55
N ALA A 43 16.64 -5.49 3.61
CA ALA A 43 15.32 -4.85 3.56
C ALA A 43 15.41 -3.36 3.20
N LYS A 44 16.43 -2.64 3.71
CA LYS A 44 16.68 -1.24 3.39
C LYS A 44 16.87 -1.05 1.88
N GLU A 45 17.70 -1.89 1.26
CA GLU A 45 17.96 -1.83 -0.18
C GLU A 45 16.68 -2.04 -0.99
N TYR A 46 15.91 -3.09 -0.70
CA TYR A 46 14.65 -3.36 -1.38
C TYR A 46 13.60 -2.25 -1.19
N LEU A 47 13.38 -1.85 0.05
CA LEU A 47 12.27 -0.95 0.41
C LEU A 47 12.56 0.52 0.08
N THR A 48 13.81 0.87 -0.25
CA THR A 48 14.18 2.20 -0.75
C THR A 48 14.39 2.24 -2.27
N ASP A 49 14.32 1.09 -2.96
CA ASP A 49 14.35 1.02 -4.41
C ASP A 49 13.07 1.62 -5.01
N GLU A 50 13.19 2.79 -5.65
CA GLU A 50 12.05 3.52 -6.22
C GLU A 50 11.30 2.75 -7.32
N ASP A 51 11.94 1.76 -7.92
CA ASP A 51 11.36 0.95 -8.99
C ASP A 51 10.65 -0.29 -8.43
N GLU A 52 10.58 -0.46 -7.12
CA GLU A 52 9.80 -1.52 -6.48
C GLU A 52 8.54 -0.95 -5.81
N TRP A 53 7.57 -1.84 -5.60
CA TRP A 53 6.32 -1.57 -4.91
C TRP A 53 6.18 -2.54 -3.75
N THR A 54 5.47 -2.11 -2.72
CA THR A 54 5.27 -2.89 -1.50
C THR A 54 3.80 -2.89 -1.11
N THR A 55 3.47 -3.76 -0.16
CA THR A 55 2.10 -3.86 0.34
C THR A 55 1.78 -2.68 1.24
N TYR A 56 0.49 -2.44 1.40
CA TYR A 56 -0.02 -1.40 2.27
C TYR A 56 0.40 -1.61 3.75
N GLU A 57 0.42 -2.86 4.21
CA GLU A 57 0.80 -3.22 5.59
C GLU A 57 2.27 -2.91 5.88
N ILE A 58 3.18 -3.20 4.94
CA ILE A 58 4.59 -2.87 5.08
C ILE A 58 4.76 -1.36 5.17
N PHE A 59 4.07 -0.60 4.31
CA PHE A 59 4.08 0.86 4.35
C PHE A 59 3.63 1.40 5.71
N GLN A 60 2.49 0.94 6.23
CA GLN A 60 2.01 1.36 7.55
C GLN A 60 2.99 1.04 8.67
N LYS A 61 3.52 -0.20 8.68
CA LYS A 61 4.44 -0.66 9.72
C LYS A 61 5.71 0.18 9.76
N ILE A 62 6.27 0.50 8.59
CA ILE A 62 7.42 1.41 8.45
C ILE A 62 7.05 2.80 8.96
N PHE A 63 5.90 3.34 8.54
CA PHE A 63 5.53 4.70 8.88
C PHE A 63 5.31 4.90 10.38
N ARG A 64 4.62 3.95 11.04
CA ARG A 64 4.42 3.96 12.50
C ARG A 64 5.74 3.85 13.24
N ARG A 65 6.62 2.92 12.84
CA ARG A 65 7.96 2.80 13.43
C ARG A 65 8.77 4.08 13.27
N ALA A 66 8.71 4.73 12.11
CA ALA A 66 9.40 5.99 11.87
C ALA A 66 8.93 7.09 12.85
N LYS A 67 7.61 7.20 13.06
CA LYS A 67 7.04 8.11 14.04
C LYS A 67 7.52 7.79 15.45
N ASP A 68 7.51 6.51 15.85
CA ASP A 68 7.93 6.09 17.20
C ASP A 68 9.41 6.39 17.46
N LEU A 69 10.28 6.20 16.45
CA LEU A 69 11.71 6.51 16.54
C LEU A 69 11.97 8.01 16.69
N VAL A 70 11.21 8.84 15.96
CA VAL A 70 11.41 10.30 15.93
C VAL A 70 10.71 10.99 17.11
N GLY A 71 9.59 10.45 17.59
CA GLY A 71 8.82 11.03 18.69
C GLY A 71 8.07 12.32 18.34
N ASP A 72 7.87 12.63 17.06
CA ASP A 72 7.13 13.82 16.58
C ASP A 72 5.60 13.53 16.56
N PRO A 73 4.78 14.27 17.33
CA PRO A 73 3.32 14.11 17.31
C PRO A 73 2.68 14.40 15.93
N ASP A 74 3.28 15.29 15.15
CA ASP A 74 2.82 15.69 13.80
C ASP A 74 3.63 15.01 12.68
N PHE A 75 4.34 13.91 13.02
CA PHE A 75 5.30 13.24 12.15
C PHE A 75 4.81 13.02 10.73
N TYR A 76 3.59 12.49 10.53
CA TYR A 76 3.08 12.14 9.21
C TYR A 76 2.95 13.38 8.31
N PHE A 77 2.42 14.48 8.84
CA PHE A 77 2.28 15.73 8.10
C PHE A 77 3.64 16.36 7.81
N ASN A 78 4.53 16.41 8.81
CA ASN A 78 5.87 16.97 8.65
C ASN A 78 6.74 16.15 7.68
N CYS A 79 6.59 14.82 7.68
CA CYS A 79 7.22 13.92 6.71
C CYS A 79 6.71 14.20 5.28
N GLY A 80 5.42 14.43 5.11
CA GLY A 80 4.86 14.85 3.82
C GLY A 80 5.45 16.17 3.33
N ILE A 81 5.61 17.14 4.24
CA ILE A 81 6.22 18.45 3.96
C ILE A 81 7.69 18.31 3.54
N SER A 82 8.46 17.45 4.21
CA SER A 82 9.91 17.34 3.98
C SER A 82 10.28 16.72 2.62
N SER A 83 9.30 16.08 1.98
CA SER A 83 9.51 15.29 0.77
C SER A 83 10.18 16.05 -0.39
N ALA A 84 9.89 17.34 -0.54
CA ALA A 84 10.53 18.16 -1.58
C ALA A 84 11.75 18.95 -1.07
N THR A 85 11.84 19.31 0.22
CA THR A 85 13.03 19.99 0.77
C THR A 85 14.24 19.07 0.83
N LEU A 86 14.02 17.79 1.10
CA LEU A 86 15.05 16.77 1.20
C LEU A 86 15.35 16.10 -0.16
N GLU A 87 14.78 16.61 -1.25
CA GLU A 87 14.89 16.03 -2.61
C GLU A 87 14.56 14.52 -2.64
N SER A 88 13.71 14.04 -1.73
CA SER A 88 13.47 12.61 -1.51
C SER A 88 12.44 12.00 -2.47
N TRP A 89 11.90 12.81 -3.39
CA TRP A 89 11.05 12.37 -4.50
C TRP A 89 11.80 11.54 -5.56
N GLY A 90 13.12 11.42 -5.42
CA GLY A 90 13.90 10.60 -6.32
C GLY A 90 13.89 11.15 -7.75
N ARG A 91 13.62 10.29 -8.72
CA ARG A 91 13.53 10.71 -10.14
C ARG A 91 12.41 11.71 -10.42
N PHE A 92 11.46 11.91 -9.51
CA PHE A 92 10.41 12.92 -9.66
C PHE A 92 10.86 14.35 -9.36
N GLY A 93 12.01 14.56 -8.71
CA GLY A 93 12.61 15.89 -8.57
C GLY A 93 12.85 16.58 -9.92
N TYR A 94 13.13 15.80 -10.97
CA TYR A 94 13.26 16.32 -12.34
C TYR A 94 11.95 16.86 -12.92
N PHE A 95 10.80 16.30 -12.52
CA PHE A 95 9.48 16.73 -13.01
C PHE A 95 9.05 18.06 -12.45
N VAL A 96 9.41 18.34 -11.20
CA VAL A 96 9.15 19.63 -10.57
C VAL A 96 9.77 20.77 -11.37
N GLN A 97 10.94 20.53 -11.98
CA GLN A 97 11.60 21.52 -12.85
C GLN A 97 10.81 21.83 -14.13
N LEU A 98 9.91 20.94 -14.57
CA LEU A 98 9.08 21.15 -15.76
C LEU A 98 7.88 22.06 -15.49
N PHE A 99 7.53 22.28 -14.23
CA PHE A 99 6.42 23.13 -13.84
C PHE A 99 6.81 24.61 -13.83
N SER A 100 5.88 25.48 -14.22
CA SER A 100 6.13 26.92 -14.31
C SER A 100 5.63 27.67 -13.07
N ASN A 101 4.71 27.08 -12.31
CA ASN A 101 4.09 27.66 -11.13
C ASN A 101 3.41 26.55 -10.26
N PRO A 102 3.01 26.85 -9.01
CA PRO A 102 2.34 25.89 -8.13
C PRO A 102 1.06 25.26 -8.71
N ASP A 103 0.30 26.03 -9.49
CA ASP A 103 -0.95 25.56 -10.09
C ASP A 103 -0.71 24.36 -11.02
N ASP A 104 0.43 24.34 -11.73
CA ASP A 104 0.82 23.22 -12.61
C ASP A 104 1.08 21.94 -11.79
N GLY A 105 1.76 22.08 -10.63
CA GLY A 105 2.01 20.97 -9.72
C GLY A 105 0.73 20.38 -9.16
N ILE A 106 -0.19 21.24 -8.69
CA ILE A 106 -1.49 20.81 -8.15
C ILE A 106 -2.34 20.12 -9.22
N LYS A 107 -2.39 20.66 -10.45
CA LYS A 107 -3.14 20.02 -11.55
C LYS A 107 -2.61 18.63 -11.93
N ARG A 108 -1.36 18.33 -11.58
CA ARG A 108 -0.70 17.04 -11.86
C ARG A 108 -0.81 16.04 -10.71
N LEU A 109 -1.42 16.40 -9.58
CA LEU A 109 -1.64 15.47 -8.47
C LEU A 109 -2.29 14.14 -8.88
N PRO A 110 -3.34 14.09 -9.74
CA PRO A 110 -3.92 12.82 -10.19
C PRO A 110 -2.90 11.92 -10.91
N PHE A 111 -1.99 12.52 -11.69
CA PHE A 111 -0.93 11.79 -12.39
C PHE A 111 0.11 11.24 -11.41
N PHE A 112 0.55 12.05 -10.45
CA PHE A 112 1.52 11.61 -9.45
C PHE A 112 0.95 10.52 -8.56
N ASN A 113 -0.28 10.67 -8.07
CA ASN A 113 -0.92 9.69 -7.22
C ASN A 113 -0.90 8.30 -7.86
N LYS A 114 -1.32 8.17 -9.13
CA LYS A 114 -1.31 6.89 -9.86
C LYS A 114 0.07 6.22 -9.96
N ASN A 115 1.17 6.96 -9.77
CA ASN A 115 2.54 6.45 -9.82
C ASN A 115 3.16 6.23 -8.45
N PHE A 116 2.49 6.64 -7.37
CA PHE A 116 2.96 6.51 -5.99
C PHE A 116 2.07 5.60 -5.15
N ASN A 117 0.78 5.55 -5.46
CA ASN A 117 -0.24 4.96 -4.63
C ASN A 117 -1.42 4.48 -5.50
N ASP A 118 -1.75 3.19 -5.40
CA ASP A 118 -2.85 2.54 -6.11
C ASP A 118 -4.04 2.23 -5.19
N THR A 119 -4.14 2.85 -4.00
CA THR A 119 -5.22 2.59 -3.02
C THR A 119 -6.38 3.59 -3.12
N LYS A 120 -6.16 4.72 -3.78
CA LYS A 120 -7.11 5.83 -3.87
C LYS A 120 -6.92 6.63 -5.15
N ASP A 121 -7.97 7.28 -5.59
CA ASP A 121 -7.98 8.25 -6.68
C ASP A 121 -7.96 9.69 -6.13
N ILE A 122 -7.20 10.56 -6.81
CA ILE A 122 -7.20 12.01 -6.55
C ILE A 122 -7.76 12.71 -7.79
N ASP A 123 -8.78 13.55 -7.58
CA ASP A 123 -9.41 14.35 -8.62
C ASP A 123 -9.39 15.84 -8.28
N ILE A 124 -9.16 16.66 -9.30
CA ILE A 124 -9.28 18.12 -9.18
C ILE A 124 -10.72 18.52 -9.53
N ILE A 125 -11.55 18.74 -8.51
CA ILE A 125 -12.96 19.14 -8.68
C ILE A 125 -13.06 20.58 -9.16
N LYS A 126 -12.30 21.48 -8.51
CA LYS A 126 -12.16 22.88 -8.91
C LYS A 126 -10.68 23.13 -9.14
N PRO A 127 -10.23 23.46 -10.37
CA PRO A 127 -8.83 23.75 -10.63
C PRO A 127 -8.38 25.02 -9.88
N PRO A 128 -7.06 25.19 -9.69
CA PRO A 128 -6.49 26.41 -9.12
C PRO A 128 -7.01 27.66 -9.83
N THR A 129 -7.73 28.49 -9.09
CA THR A 129 -8.33 29.73 -9.58
C THR A 129 -8.20 30.81 -8.51
N LEU A 130 -8.04 32.07 -8.94
CA LEU A 130 -7.95 33.19 -8.01
C LEU A 130 -9.32 33.43 -7.36
N ASP A 131 -9.38 33.31 -6.03
CA ASP A 131 -10.51 33.79 -5.25
C ASP A 131 -10.33 35.28 -4.98
N ASN A 132 -11.20 36.11 -5.57
CA ASN A 132 -11.12 37.57 -5.46
C ASN A 132 -11.41 38.09 -4.05
N LYS A 133 -12.16 37.35 -3.22
CA LYS A 133 -12.46 37.74 -1.84
C LYS A 133 -11.26 37.48 -0.94
N LEU A 134 -10.65 36.31 -1.07
CA LEU A 134 -9.49 35.91 -0.27
C LEU A 134 -8.18 36.50 -0.82
N LYS A 135 -8.17 36.95 -2.09
CA LYS A 135 -6.97 37.32 -2.85
C LYS A 135 -5.91 36.21 -2.88
N LYS A 136 -6.36 34.95 -2.77
CA LYS A 136 -5.55 33.74 -2.76
C LYS A 136 -5.98 32.81 -3.89
N ILE A 137 -5.10 31.92 -4.31
CA ILE A 137 -5.48 30.83 -5.19
C ILE A 137 -6.26 29.81 -4.36
N HIS A 138 -7.39 29.37 -4.90
CA HIS A 138 -8.30 28.40 -4.30
C HIS A 138 -8.49 27.22 -5.27
N THR A 139 -8.44 26.02 -4.72
CA THR A 139 -8.63 24.77 -5.46
C THR A 139 -9.33 23.76 -4.56
N ILE A 140 -10.15 22.89 -5.16
CA ILE A 140 -10.86 21.83 -4.42
C ILE A 140 -10.43 20.50 -5.01
N ILE A 141 -9.92 19.64 -4.14
CA ILE A 141 -9.42 18.32 -4.47
C ILE A 141 -10.32 17.28 -3.81
N ARG A 142 -10.69 16.24 -4.54
CA ARG A 142 -11.37 15.06 -4.02
C ARG A 142 -10.35 13.94 -3.90
N VAL A 143 -10.38 13.22 -2.79
CA VAL A 143 -9.64 11.97 -2.60
C VAL A 143 -10.64 10.88 -2.28
N LYS A 144 -10.67 9.81 -3.08
CA LYS A 144 -11.62 8.71 -2.90
C LYS A 144 -10.86 7.39 -2.87
N PHE A 145 -11.06 6.58 -1.83
CA PHE A 145 -10.46 5.25 -1.76
C PHE A 145 -11.10 4.31 -2.79
N HIS A 146 -10.32 3.35 -3.28
CA HIS A 146 -10.87 2.26 -4.08
C HIS A 146 -11.72 1.36 -3.19
N ASP A 147 -12.75 0.72 -3.75
CA ASP A 147 -13.73 -0.06 -2.98
C ASP A 147 -13.09 -1.27 -2.25
N ASP A 148 -11.89 -1.70 -2.65
CA ASP A 148 -11.09 -2.76 -2.02
C ASP A 148 -10.13 -2.27 -0.93
N HIS A 149 -10.11 -0.96 -0.64
CA HIS A 149 -9.34 -0.37 0.45
C HIS A 149 -10.26 0.33 1.45
N ASP A 150 -10.11 -0.01 2.73
CA ASP A 150 -10.82 0.64 3.81
C ASP A 150 -10.14 1.96 4.20
N ALA A 151 -10.83 3.08 3.95
CA ALA A 151 -10.36 4.40 4.34
C ALA A 151 -10.04 4.48 5.84
N ASN A 152 -10.80 3.80 6.72
CA ASN A 152 -10.60 3.84 8.18
C ASN A 152 -9.25 3.31 8.62
N ARG A 153 -8.65 2.43 7.81
CA ARG A 153 -7.32 1.89 8.07
C ARG A 153 -6.22 2.83 7.60
N ASP A 154 -6.48 3.80 6.71
CA ASP A 154 -5.48 4.74 6.17
C ASP A 154 -5.47 6.11 6.83
N TYR A 155 -5.63 6.14 8.16
CA TYR A 155 -5.48 7.39 8.89
C TYR A 155 -4.10 8.03 8.69
N ILE A 156 -3.04 7.24 8.54
CA ILE A 156 -1.65 7.72 8.35
C ILE A 156 -1.46 8.42 7.00
N GLY A 157 -2.04 7.86 5.93
CA GLY A 157 -1.84 8.36 4.58
C GLY A 157 -2.49 9.72 4.33
N ASP A 158 -3.53 10.09 5.10
CA ASP A 158 -4.23 11.37 4.98
C ASP A 158 -3.39 12.60 5.43
N PRO A 159 -2.89 12.70 6.69
CA PRO A 159 -1.99 13.79 7.10
C PRO A 159 -0.71 13.82 6.27
N TYR A 160 -0.17 12.66 5.87
CA TYR A 160 0.97 12.59 4.95
C TYR A 160 0.67 13.24 3.59
N LEU A 161 -0.45 12.87 2.96
CA LEU A 161 -0.88 13.47 1.70
C LEU A 161 -1.13 14.98 1.84
N LYS A 162 -1.77 15.41 2.94
CA LYS A 162 -1.95 16.83 3.25
C LYS A 162 -0.61 17.57 3.37
N GLY A 163 0.39 16.96 3.99
CA GLY A 163 1.75 17.52 4.07
C GLY A 163 2.35 17.74 2.69
N ILE A 164 2.28 16.73 1.81
CA ILE A 164 2.76 16.82 0.41
C ILE A 164 2.04 17.95 -0.33
N ILE A 165 0.71 17.99 -0.29
CA ILE A 165 -0.09 19.00 -1.02
C ILE A 165 0.19 20.40 -0.45
N SER A 166 0.29 20.53 0.87
CA SER A 166 0.57 21.79 1.56
C SER A 166 1.90 22.37 1.11
N PHE A 167 2.92 21.53 0.91
CA PHE A 167 4.24 22.01 0.54
C PHE A 167 4.38 22.41 -0.94
N ILE A 168 3.46 22.05 -1.83
CA ILE A 168 3.60 22.34 -3.28
C ILE A 168 3.95 23.81 -3.57
N PRO A 169 3.28 24.84 -3.00
CA PRO A 169 3.65 26.23 -3.26
C PRO A 169 5.05 26.61 -2.75
N ALA A 170 5.54 25.95 -1.69
CA ALA A 170 6.83 26.24 -1.08
C ALA A 170 8.03 25.89 -1.97
N ILE A 171 7.85 24.95 -2.91
CA ILE A 171 8.80 24.71 -4.00
C ILE A 171 9.11 26.00 -4.79
N TRP A 172 8.14 26.91 -4.91
CA TRP A 172 8.28 28.20 -5.59
C TRP A 172 8.63 29.37 -4.65
N GLY A 173 9.01 29.09 -3.40
CA GLY A 173 9.34 30.11 -2.41
C GLY A 173 8.12 30.92 -1.94
N LEU A 174 6.96 30.26 -1.88
CA LEU A 174 5.74 30.77 -1.24
C LEU A 174 5.53 30.06 0.11
N PRO A 175 4.70 30.61 1.01
CA PRO A 175 4.26 29.85 2.18
C PRO A 175 3.53 28.57 1.77
N PRO A 176 3.61 27.49 2.58
CA PRO A 176 2.80 26.29 2.37
C PRO A 176 1.30 26.61 2.27
N ALA A 177 0.57 25.82 1.49
CA ALA A 177 -0.87 25.94 1.33
C ALA A 177 -1.59 25.58 2.64
N ILE A 178 -2.67 26.29 2.92
CA ILE A 178 -3.59 25.96 4.00
C ILE A 178 -4.62 24.99 3.45
N ILE A 179 -4.77 23.85 4.12
CA ILE A 179 -5.71 22.79 3.74
C ILE A 179 -6.79 22.67 4.82
N LYS A 180 -8.05 22.65 4.41
CA LYS A 180 -9.20 22.29 5.25
C LYS A 180 -9.85 21.04 4.68
N GLN A 181 -10.38 20.19 5.56
CA GLN A 181 -10.98 18.91 5.18
C GLN A 181 -12.45 18.85 5.62
N PRO A 182 -13.37 19.53 4.92
CA PRO A 182 -14.78 19.58 5.33
C PRO A 182 -15.48 18.22 5.27
N LEU A 183 -15.05 17.31 4.39
CA LEU A 183 -15.62 15.97 4.26
C LEU A 183 -14.55 14.90 4.52
N ASN A 184 -14.94 13.89 5.30
CA ASN A 184 -14.14 12.73 5.67
C ASN A 184 -14.89 11.44 5.31
N GLU A 185 -14.22 10.53 4.59
CA GLU A 185 -14.79 9.21 4.28
C GLU A 185 -14.83 8.30 5.52
N TYR A 186 -14.02 8.62 6.54
CA TYR A 186 -13.95 7.86 7.78
C TYR A 186 -15.30 7.65 8.45
N ASP A 187 -15.53 6.43 8.91
CA ASP A 187 -16.52 6.12 9.93
C ASP A 187 -15.93 6.44 11.31
N PRO A 188 -16.47 7.42 12.05
CA PRO A 188 -15.91 7.84 13.31
C PRO A 188 -16.03 6.74 14.39
N GLU A 189 -17.00 5.83 14.27
CA GLU A 189 -17.13 4.71 15.21
C GLU A 189 -16.03 3.67 15.00
N ILE A 190 -15.60 3.43 13.77
CA ILE A 190 -14.49 2.52 13.45
C ILE A 190 -13.16 3.23 13.74
N LEU A 191 -12.95 4.41 13.14
CA LEU A 191 -11.70 5.17 13.24
C LEU A 191 -11.26 5.40 14.69
N PHE A 192 -12.16 5.89 15.55
CA PHE A 192 -11.78 6.29 16.91
C PHE A 192 -11.66 5.11 17.89
N ASN A 193 -12.11 3.91 17.50
CA ASN A 193 -12.08 2.73 18.35
C ASN A 193 -11.09 1.66 17.89
N GLU A 194 -10.77 1.60 16.60
CA GLU A 194 -9.94 0.53 16.02
C GLU A 194 -8.57 1.02 15.57
N GLU A 195 -8.44 2.26 15.09
CA GLU A 195 -7.17 2.73 14.54
C GLU A 195 -6.14 3.00 15.65
N GLU A 196 -4.93 2.48 15.47
CA GLU A 196 -3.85 2.43 16.48
C GLU A 196 -3.54 3.81 17.06
N GLU A 197 -3.63 4.83 16.22
CA GLU A 197 -3.37 6.23 16.56
C GLU A 197 -4.36 6.83 17.57
N PHE A 198 -5.56 6.24 17.71
CA PHE A 198 -6.61 6.72 18.61
C PHE A 198 -6.85 5.82 19.83
N LEU A 199 -6.38 4.57 19.79
CA LEU A 199 -6.51 3.61 20.91
C LEU A 199 -6.07 4.16 22.28
N PRO A 200 -4.96 4.93 22.40
CA PRO A 200 -4.53 5.46 23.69
C PRO A 200 -5.55 6.39 24.35
N PHE A 201 -6.38 7.09 23.57
CA PHE A 201 -7.36 8.05 24.07
C PHE A 201 -8.65 7.40 24.58
N LYS A 202 -8.89 6.12 24.26
CA LYS A 202 -10.05 5.32 24.71
C LYS A 202 -11.38 6.07 24.53
N LEU A 203 -11.57 6.63 23.33
CA LEU A 203 -12.71 7.49 23.02
C LEU A 203 -14.05 6.75 23.10
N ASN A 204 -14.09 5.43 22.86
CA ASN A 204 -15.33 4.63 22.91
C ASN A 204 -16.47 5.33 22.15
N ALA A 205 -16.16 5.69 20.91
CA ALA A 205 -17.05 6.39 20.01
C ALA A 205 -18.26 5.51 19.69
N ARG A 206 -19.47 6.08 19.73
CA ARG A 206 -20.70 5.37 19.37
C ARG A 206 -21.66 6.28 18.65
N ILE A 207 -22.34 5.75 17.64
CA ILE A 207 -23.43 6.43 16.96
C ILE A 207 -24.75 5.83 17.45
N GLU A 208 -25.45 6.55 18.33
CA GLU A 208 -26.72 6.16 18.92
C GLU A 208 -27.73 7.29 18.70
N ASP A 209 -28.96 6.97 18.29
CA ASP A 209 -30.04 7.94 18.02
C ASP A 209 -29.61 9.13 17.13
N ASP A 210 -28.93 8.82 16.02
CA ASP A 210 -28.42 9.80 15.05
C ASP A 210 -27.42 10.83 15.65
N LYS A 211 -26.80 10.50 16.79
CA LYS A 211 -25.78 11.33 17.46
C LYS A 211 -24.50 10.55 17.68
N LEU A 212 -23.38 11.21 17.41
CA LEU A 212 -22.06 10.69 17.76
C LEU A 212 -21.73 11.07 19.20
N THR A 213 -21.46 10.07 20.03
CA THR A 213 -20.99 10.25 21.40
C THR A 213 -19.60 9.69 21.57
N ILE A 214 -18.78 10.34 22.40
CA ILE A 214 -17.46 9.86 22.80
C ILE A 214 -17.28 10.02 24.31
N PHE A 215 -16.40 9.22 24.90
CA PHE A 215 -15.83 9.46 26.21
C PHE A 215 -14.69 10.48 26.08
N CYS A 216 -14.88 11.66 26.66
CA CYS A 216 -13.85 12.71 26.66
C CYS A 216 -12.79 12.38 27.73
N PRO A 217 -11.52 12.16 27.36
CA PRO A 217 -10.48 11.81 28.34
C PRO A 217 -10.15 12.96 29.30
N ILE A 218 -10.35 14.22 28.87
CA ILE A 218 -10.10 15.43 29.67
C ILE A 218 -11.19 15.60 30.73
N GLU A 219 -12.46 15.56 30.30
CA GLU A 219 -13.60 15.78 31.19
C GLU A 219 -14.05 14.50 31.93
N LYS A 220 -13.48 13.35 31.57
CA LYS A 220 -13.78 12.02 32.11
C LYS A 220 -15.28 11.68 32.10
N LYS A 221 -15.99 12.15 31.07
CA LYS A 221 -17.43 11.88 30.88
C LYS A 221 -17.77 11.68 29.41
N ARG A 222 -18.92 11.04 29.17
CA ARG A 222 -19.48 10.89 27.83
C ARG A 222 -20.10 12.22 27.37
N LYS A 223 -19.84 12.59 26.12
CA LYS A 223 -20.35 13.82 25.47
C LYS A 223 -20.91 13.50 24.09
N ILE A 224 -21.91 14.26 23.69
CA ILE A 224 -22.39 14.31 22.31
C ILE A 224 -21.48 15.29 21.56
N VAL A 225 -20.81 14.82 20.52
CA VAL A 225 -19.83 15.61 19.75
C VAL A 225 -20.16 15.70 18.27
N GLY A 226 -21.20 15.00 17.83
CA GLY A 226 -21.69 15.12 16.48
C GLY A 226 -23.14 14.69 16.33
N ARG A 227 -23.71 15.01 15.18
CA ARG A 227 -25.10 14.70 14.82
C ARG A 227 -25.20 14.36 13.34
N LYS A 228 -26.18 13.55 13.00
CA LYS A 228 -26.46 13.19 11.62
C LYS A 228 -26.95 14.38 10.81
N VAL A 229 -26.47 14.47 9.58
CA VAL A 229 -26.88 15.46 8.58
C VAL A 229 -26.95 14.79 7.20
N PHE A 230 -27.67 15.42 6.27
CA PHE A 230 -27.74 14.95 4.89
C PHE A 230 -26.96 15.88 3.97
N LEU A 231 -26.00 15.35 3.23
CA LEU A 231 -25.18 16.13 2.31
C LEU A 231 -26.01 16.67 1.14
N VAL A 232 -25.79 17.93 0.81
CA VAL A 232 -26.43 18.63 -0.31
C VAL A 232 -25.42 18.74 -1.45
N PRO A 233 -25.74 18.22 -2.65
CA PRO A 233 -24.80 18.26 -3.76
C PRO A 233 -24.67 19.67 -4.34
N ASP A 234 -23.45 20.03 -4.70
CA ASP A 234 -23.08 21.15 -5.56
C ASP A 234 -23.05 20.69 -7.02
N ILE A 235 -23.38 21.60 -7.95
CA ILE A 235 -23.28 21.34 -9.39
C ILE A 235 -22.04 22.08 -9.90
N ILE A 236 -21.00 21.35 -10.25
CA ILE A 236 -19.76 21.90 -10.81
C ILE A 236 -19.51 21.23 -12.16
N GLY A 237 -19.42 22.03 -13.23
CA GLY A 237 -19.19 21.52 -14.59
C GLY A 237 -20.24 20.51 -15.03
N GLY A 238 -21.49 20.65 -14.57
CA GLY A 238 -22.58 19.72 -14.87
C GLY A 238 -22.58 18.41 -14.06
N ARG A 239 -21.61 18.19 -13.16
CA ARG A 239 -21.54 17.01 -12.29
C ARG A 239 -22.00 17.36 -10.86
N LYS A 240 -22.73 16.44 -10.23
CA LYS A 240 -23.10 16.53 -8.82
C LYS A 240 -21.91 16.12 -7.94
N VAL A 241 -21.48 17.00 -7.05
CA VAL A 241 -20.37 16.77 -6.11
C VAL A 241 -20.75 17.34 -4.76
N PHE A 242 -20.56 16.61 -3.67
CA PHE A 242 -20.67 17.12 -2.31
C PHE A 242 -19.38 17.83 -1.90
N LEU A 243 -19.50 19.07 -1.40
CA LEU A 243 -18.36 19.87 -0.92
C LEU A 243 -18.42 20.21 0.59
N GLY A 244 -19.44 19.73 1.30
CA GLY A 244 -19.63 20.02 2.73
C GLY A 244 -20.92 20.80 3.06
N ARG A 245 -21.73 21.16 2.07
CA ARG A 245 -23.09 21.68 2.34
C ARG A 245 -24.00 20.56 2.83
N PHE A 246 -24.87 20.85 3.80
CA PHE A 246 -25.76 19.87 4.40
C PHE A 246 -27.12 20.46 4.78
N SER A 247 -28.07 19.58 5.06
CA SER A 247 -29.42 19.86 5.58
C SER A 247 -29.72 18.99 6.80
N GLU A 248 -30.51 19.49 7.74
CA GLU A 248 -30.97 18.76 8.93
C GLU A 248 -32.20 17.88 8.63
N SER A 249 -32.98 18.21 7.59
CA SER A 249 -34.19 17.46 7.20
C SER A 249 -34.13 16.98 5.74
N LEU A 250 -34.77 15.83 5.49
CA LEU A 250 -35.07 15.33 4.14
C LEU A 250 -36.29 16.11 3.60
N ASN A 251 -36.06 17.21 2.88
CA ASN A 251 -37.15 17.94 2.21
C ASN A 251 -37.30 17.45 0.76
N GLY A 252 -38.43 16.78 0.45
CA GLY A 252 -38.96 16.52 -0.91
C GLY A 252 -38.38 15.32 -1.67
N GLU A 253 -39.19 14.80 -2.61
CA GLU A 253 -39.22 13.51 -3.36
C GLU A 253 -37.94 12.99 -4.06
N GLY A 254 -36.75 13.54 -3.81
CA GLY A 254 -35.45 13.05 -4.32
C GLY A 254 -34.79 11.94 -3.48
N ASP A 255 -35.60 11.07 -2.87
CA ASP A 255 -35.35 10.42 -1.57
C ASP A 255 -34.36 9.22 -1.55
N ARG A 256 -33.93 8.69 -2.71
CA ARG A 256 -32.99 7.53 -2.74
C ARG A 256 -31.51 7.91 -2.69
N ASP A 257 -31.09 8.95 -3.41
CA ASP A 257 -29.68 9.37 -3.43
C ASP A 257 -29.30 10.11 -2.13
N ARG A 258 -30.23 10.87 -1.53
CA ARG A 258 -29.96 11.61 -0.28
C ARG A 258 -29.84 10.72 0.95
N LYS A 259 -30.60 9.62 1.04
CA LYS A 259 -30.44 8.62 2.12
C LYS A 259 -29.08 7.91 2.06
N LYS A 260 -28.48 7.79 0.87
CA LYS A 260 -27.11 7.29 0.67
C LYS A 260 -26.03 8.35 0.95
N SER A 261 -26.40 9.59 1.26
CA SER A 261 -25.46 10.70 1.52
C SER A 261 -25.68 11.31 2.90
N ALA A 262 -26.04 10.48 3.88
CA ALA A 262 -26.01 10.87 5.29
C ALA A 262 -24.57 10.88 5.80
N GLY A 263 -24.24 11.86 6.62
CA GLY A 263 -22.95 11.96 7.30
C GLY A 263 -23.14 12.40 8.75
N ILE A 264 -22.04 12.43 9.50
CA ILE A 264 -22.00 12.90 10.90
C ILE A 264 -21.27 14.23 10.94
N LEU A 265 -21.99 15.32 11.18
CA LEU A 265 -21.41 16.63 11.41
C LEU A 265 -20.87 16.69 12.83
N ILE A 266 -19.57 16.99 12.95
CA ILE A 266 -18.93 17.27 14.23
C ILE A 266 -19.35 18.66 14.71
N THR A 267 -19.95 18.72 15.90
CA THR A 267 -20.48 19.95 16.50
C THR A 267 -19.54 20.57 17.51
N GLU A 268 -18.59 19.79 18.05
CA GLU A 268 -17.65 20.23 19.07
C GLU A 268 -16.23 19.76 18.72
N SER A 269 -15.26 20.68 18.79
CA SER A 269 -13.85 20.32 18.64
C SER A 269 -13.32 19.67 19.91
N LEU A 270 -12.47 18.65 19.76
CA LEU A 270 -11.75 18.02 20.86
C LEU A 270 -10.26 18.03 20.55
N LYS A 271 -9.49 18.69 21.40
CA LYS A 271 -8.03 18.60 21.43
C LYS A 271 -7.63 17.78 22.66
N VAL A 272 -6.79 16.77 22.50
CA VAL A 272 -6.21 15.99 23.60
C VAL A 272 -4.69 16.11 23.49
N ASP A 273 -4.06 16.54 24.59
CA ASP A 273 -2.66 16.96 24.60
C ASP A 273 -2.42 18.04 23.52
N ASP A 274 -1.56 17.73 22.54
CA ASP A 274 -1.30 18.59 21.39
C ASP A 274 -2.00 18.18 20.09
N ARG A 275 -2.83 17.14 20.13
CA ARG A 275 -3.48 16.57 18.95
C ARG A 275 -4.93 17.00 18.84
N ASN A 276 -5.31 17.53 17.69
CA ASN A 276 -6.71 17.76 17.34
C ASN A 276 -7.34 16.41 16.94
N ILE A 277 -8.24 15.91 17.78
CA ILE A 277 -8.95 14.64 17.55
C ILE A 277 -10.21 14.88 16.72
N LEU A 278 -10.92 15.97 17.02
CA LEU A 278 -12.15 16.39 16.33
C LEU A 278 -12.09 17.88 16.04
N THR A 279 -12.56 18.26 14.86
CA THR A 279 -12.72 19.67 14.47
C THR A 279 -14.19 19.95 14.15
N ALA A 280 -14.78 20.92 14.86
CA ALA A 280 -16.15 21.35 14.60
C ALA A 280 -16.32 21.83 13.14
N GLY A 281 -17.39 21.38 12.50
CA GLY A 281 -17.71 21.68 11.11
C GLY A 281 -17.26 20.62 10.10
N GLU A 282 -16.42 19.66 10.49
CA GLU A 282 -16.10 18.51 9.65
C GLU A 282 -17.24 17.50 9.61
N ILE A 283 -17.42 16.83 8.47
CA ILE A 283 -18.47 15.83 8.28
C ILE A 283 -17.83 14.47 7.97
N TYR A 284 -18.10 13.50 8.83
CA TYR A 284 -17.64 12.10 8.71
C TYR A 284 -18.70 11.22 8.04
N LYS A 285 -18.32 9.99 7.66
CA LYS A 285 -19.13 9.07 6.83
C LYS A 285 -19.56 9.69 5.49
N ALA A 286 -18.78 10.64 5.00
CA ALA A 286 -18.98 11.23 3.68
C ALA A 286 -18.57 10.21 2.59
N PRO A 287 -19.02 10.37 1.34
CA PRO A 287 -18.69 9.41 0.27
C PRO A 287 -17.22 9.45 -0.21
N TYR A 288 -16.44 10.43 0.24
CA TYR A 288 -15.03 10.66 -0.09
C TYR A 288 -14.51 11.82 0.74
N PHE A 289 -13.19 12.04 0.70
CA PHE A 289 -12.56 13.23 1.27
C PHE A 289 -12.63 14.43 0.32
N ILE A 290 -12.81 15.62 0.89
CA ILE A 290 -12.64 16.89 0.19
C ILE A 290 -11.54 17.68 0.88
N LEU A 291 -10.55 18.10 0.11
CA LEU A 291 -9.51 19.03 0.53
C LEU A 291 -9.77 20.39 -0.12
N ASP A 292 -10.11 21.37 0.71
CA ASP A 292 -10.18 22.77 0.35
C ASP A 292 -8.80 23.41 0.58
N VAL A 293 -8.11 23.73 -0.52
CA VAL A 293 -6.72 24.17 -0.50
C VAL A 293 -6.64 25.62 -0.94
N THR A 294 -5.97 26.44 -0.11
CA THR A 294 -5.74 27.86 -0.39
C THR A 294 -4.26 28.22 -0.25
N TYR A 295 -3.73 29.01 -1.18
CA TYR A 295 -2.34 29.45 -1.15
C TYR A 295 -2.14 30.79 -1.83
N ASP A 296 -1.00 31.41 -1.55
CA ASP A 296 -0.69 32.74 -2.06
C ASP A 296 -0.37 32.72 -3.55
N ARG A 297 -0.71 33.80 -4.26
CA ARG A 297 -0.41 33.93 -5.68
C ARG A 297 1.07 34.20 -5.88
N LEU A 298 1.69 33.45 -6.79
CA LEU A 298 3.05 33.74 -7.23
C LEU A 298 3.12 35.10 -7.96
N GLY A 299 3.86 36.05 -7.38
CA GLY A 299 4.06 37.39 -7.95
C GLY A 299 4.80 37.36 -9.29
N PHE A 300 4.48 38.31 -10.17
CA PHE A 300 5.06 38.41 -11.53
C PHE A 300 6.60 38.47 -11.54
N TRP A 301 7.21 39.17 -10.58
CA TRP A 301 8.67 39.29 -10.49
C TRP A 301 9.37 37.98 -10.09
N LYS A 302 8.77 37.20 -9.19
CA LYS A 302 9.28 35.86 -8.83
C LYS A 302 9.14 34.87 -10.00
N LYS A 303 8.07 34.97 -10.81
CA LYS A 303 7.93 34.20 -12.06
C LYS A 303 9.04 34.51 -13.07
N MET A 304 9.43 35.78 -13.19
CA MET A 304 10.45 36.22 -14.13
C MET A 304 11.86 35.77 -13.70
N LEU A 305 12.23 35.94 -12.43
CA LEU A 305 13.55 35.56 -11.89
C LEU A 305 13.82 34.04 -11.97
N GLN A 306 12.82 33.20 -11.75
CA GLN A 306 12.97 31.74 -11.87
C GLN A 306 13.16 31.27 -13.32
N ALA A 307 12.58 31.98 -14.30
CA ALA A 307 12.83 31.71 -15.72
C ALA A 307 14.29 31.95 -16.12
N PHE A 308 14.99 32.87 -15.43
CA PHE A 308 16.43 33.11 -15.64
C PHE A 308 17.33 32.06 -14.98
N HIS A 309 16.92 31.45 -13.86
CA HIS A 309 17.66 30.36 -13.22
C HIS A 309 17.55 28.99 -13.93
N LYS A 310 16.55 28.81 -14.82
CA LYS A 310 16.33 27.58 -15.60
C LYS A 310 17.40 27.26 -16.67
N LYS A 311 18.51 28.01 -16.76
CA LYS A 311 19.44 27.98 -17.89
C LYS A 311 20.65 27.03 -17.79
N ARG A 312 20.63 25.98 -16.95
CA ARG A 312 21.84 25.10 -16.80
C ARG A 312 21.71 23.58 -16.96
N LYS A 313 20.56 23.00 -17.29
CA LYS A 313 20.48 21.60 -17.77
C LYS A 313 19.53 21.50 -18.95
N ARG A 314 19.97 20.82 -20.02
CA ARG A 314 19.22 20.67 -21.29
C ARG A 314 17.85 20.02 -21.01
N PRO A 315 16.77 20.49 -21.64
CA PRO A 315 15.45 19.92 -21.44
C PRO A 315 15.30 18.70 -22.36
N GLU A 316 15.37 17.50 -21.80
CA GLU A 316 14.60 16.40 -22.38
C GLU A 316 13.13 16.78 -22.23
N THR A 317 12.40 16.78 -23.35
CA THR A 317 11.02 17.26 -23.41
C THR A 317 10.15 16.52 -22.40
N ALA A 318 9.34 17.24 -21.62
CA ALA A 318 8.45 16.72 -20.58
C ALA A 318 7.63 15.48 -21.00
N HIS A 319 7.26 15.39 -22.27
CA HIS A 319 6.56 14.23 -22.84
C HIS A 319 7.44 12.97 -22.83
N GLY A 320 8.72 13.10 -23.20
CA GLY A 320 9.67 11.98 -23.19
C GLY A 320 9.88 11.42 -21.79
N MET A 321 9.97 12.25 -20.75
CA MET A 321 10.11 11.72 -19.37
C MET A 321 8.82 11.08 -18.85
N ILE A 322 7.64 11.64 -19.15
CA ILE A 322 6.33 11.02 -18.80
C ILE A 322 6.22 9.65 -19.49
N GLU A 323 6.63 9.57 -20.76
CA GLU A 323 6.65 8.34 -21.53
C GLU A 323 7.65 7.33 -20.97
N THR A 324 8.86 7.76 -20.59
CA THR A 324 9.84 6.90 -19.90
C THR A 324 9.29 6.35 -18.59
N ILE A 325 8.58 7.15 -17.79
CA ILE A 325 7.97 6.64 -16.54
C ILE A 325 6.84 5.65 -16.82
N ASN A 326 5.97 5.94 -17.79
CA ASN A 326 4.91 5.00 -18.17
C ASN A 326 5.51 3.70 -18.72
N GLN A 327 6.53 3.78 -19.56
CA GLN A 327 7.28 2.62 -20.06
C GLN A 327 7.99 1.86 -18.93
N LEU A 328 8.58 2.55 -17.95
CA LEU A 328 9.18 1.92 -16.77
C LEU A 328 8.13 1.21 -15.91
N ARG A 329 6.94 1.83 -15.73
CA ARG A 329 5.82 1.21 -15.03
C ARG A 329 5.33 -0.03 -15.76
N GLU A 330 5.11 0.05 -17.06
CA GLU A 330 4.68 -1.09 -17.89
C GLU A 330 5.73 -2.20 -17.89
N ALA A 331 7.00 -1.86 -18.05
CA ALA A 331 8.12 -2.80 -17.99
C ALA A 331 8.22 -3.46 -16.62
N MET A 332 7.97 -2.74 -15.53
CA MET A 332 7.95 -3.28 -14.18
C MET A 332 6.77 -4.23 -13.96
N ILE A 333 5.55 -3.86 -14.39
CA ILE A 333 4.39 -4.75 -14.33
C ILE A 333 4.67 -6.04 -15.10
N ALA A 334 5.28 -5.93 -16.29
CA ALA A 334 5.69 -7.07 -17.10
C ALA A 334 6.78 -7.91 -16.39
N LYS A 335 7.78 -7.26 -15.80
CA LYS A 335 8.86 -7.88 -15.04
C LYS A 335 8.30 -8.66 -13.84
N ASN A 336 7.50 -8.03 -12.99
CA ASN A 336 6.89 -8.66 -11.80
C ASN A 336 6.00 -9.84 -12.18
N LYS A 337 5.21 -9.71 -13.26
CA LYS A 337 4.41 -10.81 -13.79
C LYS A 337 5.28 -11.98 -14.29
N ALA A 338 6.38 -11.69 -14.97
CA ALA A 338 7.32 -12.70 -15.42
C ALA A 338 8.00 -13.41 -14.23
N TYR A 339 8.37 -12.67 -13.19
CA TYR A 339 8.94 -13.24 -11.96
C TYR A 339 7.95 -14.12 -11.20
N MET A 340 6.70 -13.69 -11.01
CA MET A 340 5.67 -14.56 -10.43
C MET A 340 5.49 -15.85 -11.25
N GLY A 341 5.56 -15.75 -12.58
CA GLY A 341 5.56 -16.93 -13.46
C GLY A 341 6.77 -17.83 -13.22
N LEU A 342 7.96 -17.25 -13.07
CA LEU A 342 9.20 -17.99 -12.82
C LEU A 342 9.20 -18.66 -11.43
N GLU A 343 8.69 -17.99 -10.41
CA GLU A 343 8.58 -18.54 -9.06
C GLU A 343 7.62 -19.74 -9.04
N LYS A 344 6.46 -19.61 -9.71
CA LYS A 344 5.53 -20.72 -9.88
C LYS A 344 6.18 -21.90 -10.62
N ALA A 345 6.90 -21.64 -11.70
CA ALA A 345 7.61 -22.67 -12.45
C ALA A 345 8.71 -23.34 -11.61
N ASN A 346 9.47 -22.57 -10.82
CA ASN A 346 10.47 -23.11 -9.90
C ASN A 346 9.84 -23.99 -8.80
N LEU A 347 8.67 -23.61 -8.29
CA LEU A 347 7.93 -24.42 -7.33
C LEU A 347 7.47 -25.74 -7.96
N GLU A 348 6.95 -25.70 -9.19
CA GLU A 348 6.56 -26.90 -9.94
C GLU A 348 7.75 -27.80 -10.24
N LEU A 349 8.90 -27.24 -10.65
CA LEU A 349 10.14 -27.98 -10.87
C LEU A 349 10.66 -28.65 -9.59
N ARG A 350 10.58 -27.96 -8.45
CA ARG A 350 10.96 -28.55 -7.15
C ARG A 350 10.06 -29.72 -6.79
N LYS A 351 8.75 -29.60 -7.02
CA LYS A 351 7.80 -30.71 -6.81
C LYS A 351 8.10 -31.89 -7.73
N ALA A 352 8.28 -31.64 -9.02
CA ALA A 352 8.62 -32.68 -10.00
C ALA A 352 9.95 -33.38 -9.66
N LYS A 353 10.97 -32.62 -9.21
CA LYS A 353 12.24 -33.20 -8.73
C LYS A 353 12.02 -34.11 -7.53
N GLN A 354 11.23 -33.68 -6.54
CA GLN A 354 10.90 -34.51 -5.37
C GLN A 354 10.16 -35.79 -5.77
N GLU A 355 9.25 -35.73 -6.74
CA GLU A 355 8.55 -36.91 -7.27
C GLU A 355 9.52 -37.90 -7.95
N ILE A 356 10.44 -37.40 -8.77
CA ILE A 356 11.48 -38.23 -9.40
C ILE A 356 12.40 -38.86 -8.36
N ASP A 357 12.85 -38.10 -7.36
CA ASP A 357 13.70 -38.61 -6.28
C ASP A 357 12.98 -39.71 -5.48
N ASN A 358 11.68 -39.55 -5.22
CA ASN A 358 10.86 -40.58 -4.57
C ASN A 358 10.67 -41.82 -5.47
N TYR A 359 10.47 -41.62 -6.77
CA TYR A 359 10.36 -42.71 -7.72
C TYR A 359 11.67 -43.51 -7.81
N ALA A 360 12.83 -42.83 -7.87
CA ALA A 360 14.14 -43.46 -7.89
C ALA A 360 14.37 -44.34 -6.65
N LYS A 361 14.06 -43.83 -5.45
CA LYS A 361 14.15 -44.61 -4.19
C LYS A 361 13.24 -45.84 -4.19
N ASN A 362 12.02 -45.71 -4.70
CA ASN A 362 11.09 -46.83 -4.81
C ASN A 362 11.60 -47.88 -5.82
N LEU A 363 12.19 -47.44 -6.92
CA LEU A 363 12.78 -48.31 -7.92
C LEU A 363 13.99 -49.08 -7.36
N GLU A 364 14.89 -48.40 -6.63
CA GLU A 364 16.01 -49.04 -5.93
C GLU A 364 15.52 -50.14 -4.99
N LYS A 365 14.51 -49.85 -4.17
CA LYS A 365 13.92 -50.83 -3.25
C LYS A 365 13.30 -52.03 -3.99
N MET A 366 12.62 -51.80 -5.11
CA MET A 366 12.07 -52.89 -5.93
C MET A 366 13.17 -53.74 -6.56
N VAL A 367 14.26 -53.12 -7.03
CA VAL A 367 15.40 -53.83 -7.62
C VAL A 367 16.09 -54.69 -6.57
N GLU A 368 16.32 -54.16 -5.36
CA GLU A 368 16.87 -54.92 -4.23
C GLU A 368 15.98 -56.13 -3.90
N GLN A 369 14.67 -55.92 -3.79
CA GLN A 369 13.72 -56.99 -3.48
C GLN A 369 13.72 -58.07 -4.58
N ARG A 370 13.70 -57.68 -5.86
CA ARG A 370 13.74 -58.63 -6.98
C ARG A 370 15.05 -59.39 -7.07
N THR A 371 16.16 -58.72 -6.76
CA THR A 371 17.48 -59.36 -6.72
C THR A 371 17.52 -60.43 -5.62
N PHE A 372 17.00 -60.10 -4.43
CA PHE A 372 16.87 -61.06 -3.33
C PHE A 372 15.96 -62.25 -3.67
N GLU A 373 14.80 -62.00 -4.30
CA GLU A 373 13.90 -63.07 -4.77
C GLU A 373 14.59 -63.99 -5.79
N LEU A 374 15.36 -63.43 -6.72
CA LEU A 374 16.09 -64.19 -7.74
C LEU A 374 17.20 -65.04 -7.12
N ASP A 375 17.97 -64.50 -6.18
CA ASP A 375 19.01 -65.26 -5.48
C ASP A 375 18.43 -66.43 -4.69
N LYS A 376 17.30 -66.21 -4.00
CA LYS A 376 16.57 -67.27 -3.31
C LYS A 376 16.07 -68.35 -4.27
N ALA A 377 15.45 -67.96 -5.39
CA ALA A 377 14.97 -68.91 -6.39
C ALA A 377 16.11 -69.73 -7.01
N LYS A 378 17.29 -69.12 -7.19
CA LYS A 378 18.50 -69.81 -7.66
C LYS A 378 19.00 -70.83 -6.64
N GLU A 379 18.98 -70.50 -5.36
CA GLU A 379 19.36 -71.41 -4.28
C GLU A 379 18.38 -72.59 -4.18
N ASP A 380 17.08 -72.33 -4.24
CA ASP A 380 16.03 -73.37 -4.27
C ASP A 380 16.19 -74.31 -5.48
N LEU A 381 16.54 -73.78 -6.67
CA LEU A 381 16.82 -74.59 -7.85
C LEU A 381 18.09 -75.46 -7.69
N LEU A 382 19.12 -74.95 -7.02
CA LEU A 382 20.33 -75.74 -6.75
C LEU A 382 20.05 -76.89 -5.77
N ILE A 383 19.23 -76.64 -4.75
CA ILE A 383 18.77 -77.67 -3.81
C ILE A 383 17.95 -78.73 -4.55
N LEU A 384 16.96 -78.31 -5.34
CA LEU A 384 16.11 -79.21 -6.12
C LEU A 384 16.93 -80.08 -7.09
N ASN A 385 17.93 -79.50 -7.76
CA ASN A 385 18.80 -80.23 -8.67
C ASN A 385 19.67 -81.26 -7.93
N ARG A 386 20.15 -80.94 -6.71
CA ARG A 386 20.85 -81.91 -5.86
C ARG A 386 19.94 -83.06 -5.45
N ASP A 387 18.73 -82.77 -4.98
CA ASP A 387 17.75 -83.78 -4.57
C ASP A 387 17.33 -84.69 -5.74
N LEU A 388 17.15 -84.11 -6.93
CA LEU A 388 16.88 -84.88 -8.15
C LEU A 388 18.04 -85.80 -8.51
N LYS A 389 19.28 -85.31 -8.41
CA LYS A 389 20.47 -86.11 -8.65
C LYS A 389 20.56 -87.28 -7.67
N GLU A 390 20.35 -87.04 -6.37
CA GLU A 390 20.32 -88.10 -5.35
C GLU A 390 19.22 -89.13 -5.64
N LYS A 391 18.01 -88.70 -6.02
CA LYS A 391 16.92 -89.63 -6.41
C LYS A 391 17.25 -90.46 -7.64
N VAL A 392 17.87 -89.85 -8.66
CA VAL A 392 18.30 -90.58 -9.85
C VAL A 392 19.38 -91.59 -9.50
N ASP A 393 20.36 -91.22 -8.69
CA ASP A 393 21.42 -92.14 -8.23
C ASP A 393 20.82 -93.32 -7.44
N VAL A 394 19.85 -93.08 -6.55
CA VAL A 394 19.12 -94.14 -5.84
C VAL A 394 18.34 -95.06 -6.79
N GLN A 395 17.65 -94.51 -7.79
CA GLN A 395 16.92 -95.32 -8.78
C GLN A 395 17.85 -96.15 -9.67
N VAL A 396 19.02 -95.61 -10.03
CA VAL A 396 20.05 -96.34 -10.77
C VAL A 396 20.61 -97.48 -9.91
N ASP A 397 20.78 -97.27 -8.61
CA ASP A 397 21.26 -98.28 -7.67
C ASP A 397 20.21 -99.36 -7.34
N GLU A 398 18.92 -99.02 -7.38
CA GLU A 398 17.84 -100.01 -7.34
C GLU A 398 17.77 -100.84 -8.62
N LEU A 399 17.90 -100.20 -9.79
CA LEU A 399 17.93 -100.88 -11.09
C LEU A 399 19.13 -101.82 -11.23
N SER A 400 20.30 -101.44 -10.71
CA SER A 400 21.48 -102.30 -10.69
C SER A 400 21.25 -103.54 -9.81
N LYS A 401 20.64 -103.39 -8.62
CA LYS A 401 20.25 -104.52 -7.75
C LYS A 401 19.22 -105.46 -8.40
N TYR A 402 18.27 -104.94 -9.17
CA TYR A 402 17.35 -105.78 -9.94
C TYR A 402 18.04 -106.50 -11.11
N SER A 403 19.13 -105.95 -11.65
CA SER A 403 19.91 -106.59 -12.72
C SER A 403 20.81 -107.73 -12.22
N GLU A 404 21.16 -107.75 -10.92
CA GLU A 404 21.94 -108.83 -10.28
C GLU A 404 21.09 -110.04 -9.82
N LEU A 405 19.75 -109.94 -9.90
CA LEU A 405 18.80 -111.01 -9.57
C LEU A 405 18.24 -111.74 -10.82
N ARG A 406 18.85 -111.53 -11.98
CA ARG A 406 18.57 -112.25 -13.24
C ARG A 406 19.79 -113.06 -13.66
#